data_AF-A0A954BRD0-F1
#
_entry.id   AF-A0A954BRD0-F1
#
_cell.length_a   1.000
_cell.length_b   1.000
_cell.length_c   1.000
_cell.angle_alpha   90.00
_cell.angle_beta   90.00
_cell.angle_gamma   90.00
#
_symmetry.space_group_name_H-M   'P 1'
#
loop_
_entity.id
_entity.type
_entity.pdbx_description
1 polymer ?
#
loop_
_entity_poly.entity_id
_entity_poly.type
_entity_poly.pdbx_seq_one_letter_code
_entity_poly.pdbx_strand_id
1 'polypeptide(L)'
;MTGRARPDLTHEAAAGHPGLRVAGVDEVGRGPLAGPLVAAAVVVPPQGLPHALAARIDDSKRLSPAVRTELAAAIAAQCASAVGRAEVAEIDTLGLSAALALAMGRALRGLPAAPDHALVDGRWIPPGLPCPATAVVKGDQRCLSV
;
A
#
# COMPACT_ATOMS: atom_id res chain seq x y z
N MET A 1 8.27 -25.50 -13.98
CA MET A 1 7.69 -24.64 -12.92
C MET A 1 8.33 -23.27 -13.05
N THR A 2 7.74 -22.35 -13.81
CA THR A 2 8.22 -20.96 -13.86
C THR A 2 7.89 -20.33 -12.51
N GLY A 3 8.90 -20.12 -11.68
CA GLY A 3 8.73 -19.42 -10.40
C GLY A 3 8.11 -18.06 -10.66
N ARG A 4 6.97 -17.77 -10.03
CA ARG A 4 6.30 -16.47 -10.16
C ARG A 4 7.25 -15.38 -9.66
N ALA A 5 7.38 -14.30 -10.42
CA ALA A 5 8.18 -13.14 -10.04
C ALA A 5 7.63 -12.54 -8.73
N ARG A 6 8.55 -12.19 -7.82
CA ARG A 6 8.25 -11.43 -6.60
C ARG A 6 8.05 -9.96 -6.95
N PRO A 7 7.30 -9.20 -6.13
CA PRO A 7 7.24 -7.76 -6.31
C PRO A 7 8.65 -7.16 -6.24
N ASP A 8 8.90 -6.18 -7.11
CA ASP A 8 10.15 -5.44 -7.18
C ASP A 8 9.85 -3.94 -7.37
N LEU A 9 10.89 -3.14 -7.60
CA LEU A 9 10.76 -1.68 -7.74
C LEU A 9 10.48 -1.21 -9.18
N THR A 10 10.08 -2.10 -10.09
CA THR A 10 9.89 -1.72 -11.51
C THR A 10 8.80 -0.66 -11.69
N HIS A 11 7.68 -0.77 -10.95
CA HIS A 11 6.57 0.20 -11.05
C HIS A 11 6.92 1.52 -10.36
N GLU A 12 7.60 1.44 -9.23
CA GLU A 12 8.11 2.57 -8.48
C GLU A 12 9.09 3.37 -9.33
N ALA A 13 10.04 2.67 -9.99
CA ALA A 13 11.00 3.29 -10.89
C ALA A 13 10.31 3.95 -12.09
N ALA A 14 9.31 3.29 -12.68
CA ALA A 14 8.50 3.87 -13.76
C ALA A 14 7.71 5.12 -13.30
N ALA A 15 7.32 5.17 -12.02
CA ALA A 15 6.67 6.31 -11.39
C ALA A 15 7.64 7.39 -10.87
N GLY A 16 8.96 7.20 -11.05
CA GLY A 16 9.98 8.20 -10.76
C GLY A 16 10.84 7.94 -9.52
N HIS A 17 10.68 6.81 -8.82
CA HIS A 17 11.63 6.39 -7.79
C HIS A 17 13.03 6.16 -8.41
N PRO A 18 14.15 6.55 -7.75
CA PRO A 18 14.25 7.20 -6.44
C PRO A 18 14.19 8.73 -6.47
N GLY A 19 14.00 9.36 -7.63
CA GLY A 19 13.91 10.81 -7.76
C GLY A 19 12.65 11.42 -7.14
N LEU A 20 11.58 10.63 -7.00
CA LEU A 20 10.30 10.98 -6.39
C LEU A 20 9.96 10.04 -5.24
N ARG A 21 9.20 10.55 -4.25
CA ARG A 21 8.61 9.76 -3.16
C ARG A 21 7.36 9.06 -3.68
N VAL A 22 7.54 7.83 -4.16
CA VAL A 22 6.44 6.99 -4.64
C VAL A 22 5.90 6.16 -3.48
N ALA A 23 4.62 6.30 -3.17
CA ALA A 23 3.93 5.51 -2.15
C ALA A 23 3.15 4.36 -2.80
N GLY A 24 3.29 3.13 -2.30
CA GLY A 24 2.34 2.06 -2.59
C GLY A 24 1.19 2.08 -1.58
N VAL A 25 -0.02 1.74 -2.04
CA VAL A 25 -1.26 1.80 -1.26
C VAL A 25 -2.13 0.57 -1.53
N ASP A 26 -2.56 -0.10 -0.46
CA ASP A 26 -3.50 -1.23 -0.51
C ASP A 26 -4.52 -1.16 0.63
N GLU A 27 -5.66 -1.83 0.47
CA GLU A 27 -6.74 -1.90 1.44
C GLU A 27 -7.07 -3.31 1.96
N VAL A 28 -7.59 -3.37 3.18
CA VAL A 28 -8.22 -4.55 3.76
C VAL A 28 -9.53 -4.17 4.46
N GLY A 29 -10.47 -5.12 4.54
CA GLY A 29 -11.77 -4.88 5.19
C GLY A 29 -12.90 -4.47 4.24
N ARG A 30 -12.73 -4.64 2.93
CA ARG A 30 -13.79 -4.32 1.94
C ARG A 30 -14.95 -5.32 1.88
N GLY A 31 -14.69 -6.59 2.22
CA GLY A 31 -15.65 -7.71 2.12
C GLY A 31 -16.32 -8.21 3.41
N PRO A 32 -15.72 -8.06 4.62
CA PRO A 32 -16.37 -8.47 5.86
C PRO A 32 -17.67 -7.70 6.17
N LEU A 33 -18.58 -8.32 6.93
CA LEU A 33 -19.84 -7.70 7.40
C LEU A 33 -19.66 -6.72 8.56
N ALA A 34 -18.52 -6.75 9.24
CA ALA A 34 -18.23 -5.95 10.41
C ALA A 34 -16.76 -5.54 10.46
N GLY A 35 -16.51 -4.39 11.08
CA GLY A 35 -15.18 -3.82 11.21
C GLY A 35 -14.91 -2.68 10.22
N PRO A 36 -13.86 -1.88 10.46
CA PRO A 36 -13.54 -0.75 9.61
C PRO A 36 -12.90 -1.20 8.30
N LEU A 37 -12.92 -0.29 7.32
CA LEU A 37 -12.09 -0.38 6.13
C LEU A 37 -10.73 0.26 6.47
N VAL A 38 -9.64 -0.43 6.19
CA VAL A 38 -8.28 0.01 6.54
C VAL A 38 -7.44 0.06 5.27
N ALA A 39 -6.68 1.13 5.10
CA ALA A 39 -5.68 1.25 4.05
C ALA A 39 -4.30 1.55 4.65
N ALA A 40 -3.25 1.06 4.02
CA ALA A 40 -1.87 1.38 4.36
C ALA A 40 -1.20 2.09 3.19
N ALA A 41 -0.30 3.03 3.49
CA ALA A 41 0.58 3.65 2.52
C ALA A 41 2.04 3.41 2.93
N VAL A 42 2.89 3.02 1.98
CA VAL A 42 4.31 2.69 2.23
C VAL A 42 5.19 3.34 1.16
N VAL A 43 6.24 4.03 1.59
CA VAL A 43 7.28 4.59 0.71
C VAL A 43 8.59 3.86 1.00
N VAL A 44 9.13 3.20 -0.02
CA VAL A 44 10.44 2.54 0.03
C VAL A 44 11.53 3.62 0.00
N PRO A 45 12.61 3.52 0.80
CA PRO A 45 13.68 4.51 0.80
C PRO A 45 14.44 4.52 -0.54
N PRO A 46 15.08 5.65 -0.91
CA PRO A 46 15.77 5.80 -2.21
C PRO A 46 16.81 4.71 -2.52
N GLN A 47 17.51 4.23 -1.50
CA GLN A 47 18.49 3.14 -1.61
C GLN A 47 17.87 1.73 -1.73
N GLY A 48 16.55 1.62 -1.70
CA GLY A 48 15.82 0.35 -1.65
C GLY A 48 15.87 -0.32 -0.27
N LEU A 49 15.36 -1.55 -0.21
CA LEU A 49 15.40 -2.38 0.99
C LEU A 49 16.59 -3.36 0.95
N PRO A 50 17.11 -3.78 2.12
CA PRO A 50 18.04 -4.88 2.19
C PRO A 50 17.48 -6.12 1.49
N HIS A 51 18.31 -6.79 0.69
CA HIS A 51 17.88 -7.96 -0.09
C HIS A 51 17.19 -9.04 0.77
N ALA A 52 17.70 -9.27 1.99
CA ALA A 52 17.13 -10.23 2.93
C ALA A 52 15.69 -9.89 3.37
N LEU A 53 15.32 -8.60 3.41
CA LEU A 53 13.95 -8.17 3.66
C LEU A 53 13.12 -8.19 2.38
N ALA A 54 13.61 -7.55 1.31
CA ALA A 54 12.89 -7.47 0.03
C ALA A 54 12.50 -8.85 -0.52
N ALA A 55 13.40 -9.83 -0.41
CA ALA A 55 13.12 -11.19 -0.85
C ALA A 55 12.00 -11.89 -0.06
N ARG A 56 11.64 -11.42 1.13
CA ARG A 56 10.58 -12.03 1.95
C ARG A 56 9.22 -11.35 1.78
N ILE A 57 9.17 -10.21 1.10
CA ILE A 57 7.92 -9.52 0.77
C ILE A 57 7.27 -10.24 -0.41
N ASP A 58 6.02 -10.64 -0.23
CA ASP A 58 5.17 -11.35 -1.19
C ASP A 58 3.71 -11.11 -0.77
N ASP A 59 2.76 -11.60 -1.57
CA ASP A 59 1.33 -11.54 -1.27
C ASP A 59 1.06 -12.06 0.15
N SER A 60 0.52 -11.18 1.00
CA SER A 60 0.34 -11.42 2.44
C SER A 60 -0.50 -12.65 2.74
N LYS A 61 -1.38 -13.06 1.82
CA LYS A 61 -2.22 -14.27 1.94
C LYS A 61 -1.41 -15.56 1.89
N ARG A 62 -0.18 -15.49 1.38
CA ARG A 62 0.77 -16.63 1.28
C ARG A 62 1.69 -16.73 2.48
N LEU A 63 1.67 -15.74 3.37
CA LEU A 63 2.51 -15.67 4.55
C LEU A 63 1.72 -16.12 5.79
N SER A 64 2.40 -16.76 6.73
CA SER A 64 1.79 -17.07 8.03
C SER A 64 1.55 -15.79 8.83
N PRO A 65 0.58 -15.77 9.76
CA PRO A 65 0.36 -14.60 10.62
C PRO A 65 1.62 -14.12 11.35
N ALA A 66 2.43 -15.06 11.86
CA ALA A 66 3.70 -14.74 12.52
C ALA A 66 4.69 -14.03 11.59
N VAL A 67 4.84 -14.53 10.36
CA VAL A 67 5.73 -13.92 9.35
C VAL A 67 5.21 -12.55 8.93
N ARG A 68 3.89 -12.36 8.80
CA ARG A 68 3.32 -11.03 8.51
C ARG A 68 3.63 -10.02 9.61
N THR A 69 3.48 -10.40 10.88
CA THR A 69 3.80 -9.51 12.01
C THR A 69 5.28 -9.13 12.03
N GLU A 70 6.16 -10.10 11.80
CA GLU A 70 7.60 -9.86 11.69
C GLU A 70 7.94 -8.90 10.55
N LEU A 71 7.41 -9.15 9.36
CA LEU A 71 7.66 -8.31 8.18
C LEU A 71 7.06 -6.91 8.35
N ALA A 72 5.86 -6.78 8.94
CA ALA A 72 5.26 -5.49 9.19
C ALA A 72 6.16 -4.62 10.10
N ALA A 73 6.75 -5.20 11.14
CA ALA A 73 7.71 -4.50 11.99
C ALA A 73 9.00 -4.14 11.24
N ALA A 74 9.53 -5.06 10.42
CA ALA A 74 10.74 -4.82 9.64
C ALA A 74 10.53 -3.75 8.54
N ILE A 75 9.37 -3.73 7.90
CA ILE A 75 8.97 -2.72 6.91
C ILE A 75 8.81 -1.37 7.60
N ALA A 76 8.09 -1.29 8.73
CA ALA A 76 7.90 -0.05 9.47
C ALA A 76 9.22 0.57 9.98
N ALA A 77 10.23 -0.26 10.24
CA ALA A 77 11.56 0.19 10.64
C ALA A 77 12.41 0.75 9.48
N GLN A 78 12.08 0.43 8.23
CA GLN A 78 12.90 0.79 7.06
C GLN A 78 12.19 1.67 6.03
N CYS A 79 10.86 1.66 6.02
CA CYS A 79 10.02 2.45 5.13
C CYS A 79 9.29 3.54 5.91
N ALA A 80 9.07 4.67 5.26
CA ALA A 80 8.03 5.59 5.72
C ALA A 80 6.68 4.93 5.45
N SER A 81 5.83 4.83 6.47
CA SER A 81 4.52 4.20 6.34
C SER A 81 3.49 4.85 7.23
N ALA A 82 2.22 4.70 6.86
CA ALA A 82 1.09 5.20 7.61
C ALA A 82 -0.16 4.37 7.34
N VAL A 83 -1.08 4.38 8.29
CA VAL A 83 -2.35 3.66 8.21
C VAL A 83 -3.49 4.65 8.28
N GLY A 84 -4.44 4.51 7.35
CA GLY A 84 -5.71 5.22 7.34
C GLY A 84 -6.86 4.25 7.54
N ARG A 85 -7.93 4.73 8.16
CA ARG A 85 -9.13 3.92 8.42
C ARG A 85 -10.37 4.70 8.03
N ALA A 86 -11.42 4.02 7.60
CA ALA A 86 -12.78 4.52 7.58
C ALA A 86 -13.62 3.64 8.53
N GLU A 87 -14.19 4.26 9.55
CA GLU A 87 -14.99 3.58 10.57
C GLU A 87 -16.33 3.13 10.01
N VAL A 88 -16.97 2.15 10.66
CA VAL A 88 -18.27 1.59 10.22
C VAL A 88 -19.31 2.68 9.98
N ALA A 89 -19.42 3.65 10.90
CA ALA A 89 -20.35 4.77 10.76
C ALA A 89 -20.06 5.65 9.52
N GLU A 90 -18.79 5.79 9.13
CA GLU A 90 -18.40 6.53 7.93
C GLU A 90 -18.71 5.72 6.66
N ILE A 91 -18.53 4.39 6.70
CA ILE A 91 -18.90 3.49 5.62
C ILE A 91 -20.42 3.53 5.38
N ASP A 92 -21.21 3.44 6.45
CA ASP A 92 -22.67 3.49 6.39
C ASP A 92 -23.18 4.83 5.83
N THR A 93 -22.49 5.93 6.15
CA THR A 93 -22.87 7.28 5.72
C THR A 93 -22.43 7.59 4.29
N LEU A 94 -21.19 7.24 3.93
CA LEU A 94 -20.55 7.65 2.67
C LEU A 94 -20.69 6.60 1.56
N GLY A 95 -20.98 5.36 1.92
CA GLY A 95 -20.83 4.20 1.06
C GLY A 95 -19.38 3.77 0.87
N LEU A 96 -19.20 2.55 0.40
CA LEU A 96 -17.91 1.86 0.36
C LEU A 96 -16.85 2.57 -0.49
N SER A 97 -17.23 3.12 -1.64
CA SER A 97 -16.28 3.78 -2.56
C SER A 97 -15.69 5.06 -1.96
N ALA A 98 -16.52 5.88 -1.32
CA ALA A 98 -16.07 7.12 -0.69
C ALA A 98 -15.33 6.83 0.62
N ALA A 99 -15.73 5.82 1.38
CA ALA A 99 -14.99 5.34 2.55
C ALA A 99 -13.59 4.82 2.16
N LEU A 100 -13.45 4.15 1.02
CA LEU A 100 -12.15 3.72 0.49
C LEU A 100 -11.25 4.92 0.16
N ALA A 101 -11.79 5.91 -0.54
CA ALA A 101 -11.07 7.16 -0.83
C ALA A 101 -10.62 7.87 0.46
N LEU A 102 -11.48 7.87 1.48
CA LEU A 102 -11.21 8.45 2.79
C LEU A 102 -10.07 7.70 3.52
N ALA A 103 -10.14 6.37 3.58
CA ALA A 103 -9.12 5.55 4.22
C ALA A 103 -7.76 5.68 3.52
N MET A 104 -7.71 5.57 2.19
CA MET A 104 -6.47 5.75 1.41
C MET A 104 -5.91 7.17 1.54
N GLY A 105 -6.77 8.19 1.47
CA GLY A 105 -6.37 9.57 1.67
C GLY A 105 -5.82 9.85 3.08
N ARG A 106 -6.38 9.21 4.11
CA ARG A 106 -5.84 9.26 5.49
C ARG A 106 -4.48 8.59 5.58
N ALA A 107 -4.29 7.43 4.95
CA ALA A 107 -3.00 6.75 4.91
C ALA A 107 -1.92 7.63 4.25
N LEU A 108 -2.21 8.18 3.05
CA LEU A 108 -1.29 9.03 2.32
C LEU A 108 -0.94 10.33 3.08
N ARG A 109 -1.92 10.96 3.74
CA ARG A 109 -1.67 12.16 4.57
C ARG A 109 -0.95 11.85 5.89
N GLY A 110 -1.03 10.62 6.37
CA GLY A 110 -0.36 10.20 7.59
C GLY A 110 1.14 9.91 7.39
N LEU A 111 1.63 9.86 6.15
CA LEU A 111 3.04 9.67 5.88
C LEU A 111 3.86 10.83 6.47
N PRO A 112 5.07 10.56 7.02
CA PRO A 112 5.95 11.60 7.58
C PRO A 112 6.29 12.74 6.61
N ALA A 113 6.24 12.45 5.30
CA ALA A 113 6.37 13.43 4.24
C ALA A 113 5.38 13.10 3.13
N ALA A 114 4.76 14.12 2.53
CA ALA A 114 3.80 13.94 1.45
C ALA A 114 4.42 13.20 0.26
N PRO A 115 3.78 12.16 -0.28
CA PRO A 115 4.28 11.47 -1.47
C PRO A 115 4.07 12.33 -2.72
N ASP A 116 4.98 12.18 -3.69
CA ASP A 116 4.90 12.86 -4.98
C ASP A 116 3.98 12.09 -5.96
N HIS A 117 3.87 10.78 -5.79
CA HIS A 117 2.98 9.89 -6.57
C HIS A 117 2.53 8.69 -5.74
N ALA A 118 1.37 8.11 -6.04
CA ALA A 118 0.88 6.88 -5.42
C ALA A 118 0.65 5.75 -6.44
N LEU A 119 1.05 4.52 -6.09
CA LEU A 119 0.68 3.28 -6.76
C LEU A 119 -0.42 2.61 -5.92
N VAL A 120 -1.61 2.45 -6.48
CA VAL A 120 -2.78 1.93 -5.74
C VAL A 120 -3.12 0.54 -6.26
N ASP A 121 -3.25 -0.46 -5.37
CA ASP A 121 -3.72 -1.78 -5.79
C ASP A 121 -5.13 -1.69 -6.38
N GLY A 122 -5.32 -2.37 -7.51
CA GLY A 122 -6.62 -2.50 -8.16
C GLY A 122 -6.69 -1.83 -9.53
N ARG A 123 -7.91 -1.46 -9.93
CA ARG A 123 -8.22 -1.03 -11.31
C ARG A 123 -8.56 0.44 -11.44
N TRP A 124 -8.81 1.12 -10.32
CA TRP A 124 -9.40 2.45 -10.30
C TRP A 124 -8.72 3.27 -9.22
N ILE A 125 -8.55 4.57 -9.49
CA ILE A 125 -8.06 5.53 -8.51
C ILE A 125 -9.27 6.18 -7.84
N PRO A 126 -9.41 6.10 -6.51
CA PRO A 126 -10.44 6.85 -5.80
C PRO A 126 -10.25 8.36 -6.02
N PRO A 127 -11.33 9.14 -6.18
CA PRO A 127 -11.21 10.59 -6.32
C PRO A 127 -10.71 11.23 -5.02
N GLY A 128 -10.03 12.38 -5.13
CA GLY A 128 -9.65 13.19 -3.96
C GLY A 128 -8.43 12.68 -3.17
N LEU A 129 -7.62 11.80 -3.74
CA LEU A 129 -6.31 11.49 -3.17
C LEU A 129 -5.42 12.75 -3.14
N PRO A 130 -4.53 12.88 -2.12
CA PRO A 130 -3.72 14.09 -1.93
C PRO A 130 -2.55 14.25 -2.93
N CYS A 131 -2.35 13.29 -3.82
CA CYS A 131 -1.29 13.29 -4.84
C CYS A 131 -1.76 12.58 -6.13
N PRO A 132 -1.06 12.77 -7.26
CA PRO A 132 -1.25 11.96 -8.45
C PRO A 132 -1.10 10.46 -8.15
N ALA A 133 -1.87 9.62 -8.85
CA ALA A 133 -1.86 8.19 -8.59
C ALA A 133 -2.05 7.35 -9.86
N THR A 134 -1.49 6.13 -9.83
CA THR A 134 -1.63 5.11 -10.87
C THR A 134 -2.21 3.84 -10.27
N ALA A 135 -3.29 3.32 -10.85
CA ALA A 135 -3.85 2.04 -10.44
C ALA A 135 -3.02 0.90 -11.03
N VAL A 136 -2.62 -0.05 -10.20
CA VAL A 136 -1.86 -1.23 -10.62
C VAL A 136 -2.66 -2.49 -10.30
N VAL A 137 -3.09 -3.19 -11.36
CA VAL A 137 -3.78 -4.47 -11.18
C VAL A 137 -2.81 -5.49 -10.58
N LYS A 138 -3.18 -6.03 -9.41
CA LYS A 138 -2.34 -6.94 -8.60
C LYS A 138 -1.05 -6.23 -8.16
N GLY A 139 -1.20 -5.03 -7.62
CA GLY A 139 -0.11 -4.20 -7.12
C GLY A 139 0.71 -4.93 -6.06
N ASP A 140 0.03 -5.62 -5.14
CA ASP A 140 0.59 -6.50 -4.09
C ASP A 140 1.52 -7.60 -4.61
N GLN A 141 1.41 -7.92 -5.91
CA GLN A 141 2.20 -8.95 -6.58
C GLN A 141 3.31 -8.39 -7.46
N ARG A 142 3.36 -7.07 -7.64
CA ARG A 142 4.13 -6.42 -8.72
C ARG A 142 4.95 -5.22 -8.25
N CYS A 143 4.49 -4.51 -7.22
CA CYS A 143 5.15 -3.33 -6.68
C CYS A 143 5.64 -3.69 -5.28
N LEU A 144 6.91 -3.43 -4.97
CA LEU A 144 7.47 -3.71 -3.65
C LEU A 144 6.84 -2.84 -2.54
N SER A 145 6.32 -1.67 -2.92
CA SER A 145 5.69 -0.70 -2.02
C SER A 145 4.20 -0.97 -1.74
N VAL A 146 3.55 -1.85 -2.51
CA VAL A 146 2.11 -2.19 -2.38
C VAL A 146 2.00 -3.56 -1.72
#